data_AF-A0A5X7K1H1-F1
#
_entry.id   AF-A0A5X7K1H1-F1
#
_cell.length_a   1.000
_cell.length_b   1.000
_cell.length_c   1.000
_cell.angle_alpha   90.00
_cell.angle_beta   90.00
_cell.angle_gamma   90.00
#
_symmetry.space_group_name_H-M   'P 1'
#
loop_
_entity.id
_entity.type
_entity.pdbx_description
1 polymer ?
#
loop_
_entity_poly.entity_id
_entity_poly.type
_entity_poly.pdbx_seq_one_letter_code
_entity_poly.pdbx_strand_id
1 'polypeptide(L)' 'MTLYEILKQRFKTNTAIGKHFPRRGKARSSQAVGKWARRGVPEDVAILCHLDAEIPYSHPNVPNKTH' A
#
# COMPACT_ATOMS: atom_id res chain seq x y z
N MET A 1 -10.03 -6.02 -7.48
CA MET A 1 -9.15 -4.83 -7.40
C MET A 1 -7.89 -5.23 -6.64
N THR A 2 -6.71 -4.90 -7.16
CA THR A 2 -5.42 -5.14 -6.49
C THR A 2 -5.19 -4.10 -5.38
N LEU A 3 -4.32 -4.40 -4.40
CA LEU A 3 -3.96 -3.41 -3.38
C LEU A 3 -3.43 -2.11 -4.00
N TYR A 4 -2.63 -2.19 -5.05
CA TYR A 4 -2.16 -1.00 -5.76
C TYR A 4 -3.32 -0.13 -6.28
N GLU A 5 -4.36 -0.74 -6.85
CA GLU A 5 -5.53 -0.01 -7.36
C GLU A 5 -6.34 0.64 -6.23
N ILE A 6 -6.51 -0.05 -5.09
CA ILE A 6 -7.15 0.52 -3.88
C ILE A 6 -6.40 1.78 -3.43
N LEU A 7 -5.07 1.66 -3.29
CA LEU A 7 -4.21 2.78 -2.91
C LEU A 7 -4.26 3.91 -3.95
N LYS A 8 -4.33 3.57 -5.23
CA LYS A 8 -4.42 4.54 -6.31
C LYS A 8 -5.73 5.32 -6.28
N GLN A 9 -6.84 4.67 -5.98
CA GLN A 9 -8.14 5.33 -5.83
C GLN A 9 -8.19 6.26 -4.61
N ARG A 10 -7.58 5.85 -3.49
CA ARG A 10 -7.53 6.62 -2.24
C ARG A 10 -6.60 7.83 -2.35
N PHE A 11 -5.33 7.61 -2.71
CA PHE A 11 -4.29 8.66 -2.70
C PHE A 11 -4.15 9.42 -4.03
N LYS A 12 -4.85 8.99 -5.08
CA LYS A 12 -4.89 9.58 -6.44
C LYS A 12 -3.58 9.50 -7.23
N THR A 13 -2.44 9.77 -6.62
CA THR A 13 -1.12 9.85 -7.28
C THR A 13 -0.11 8.87 -6.69
N ASN A 14 0.81 8.39 -7.53
CA ASN A 14 1.87 7.49 -7.08
C ASN A 14 2.84 8.19 -6.13
N THR A 15 3.04 9.50 -6.32
CA THR A 15 3.80 10.35 -5.41
C THR A 15 3.17 10.41 -4.03
N ALA A 16 1.84 10.57 -3.92
CA ALA A 16 1.15 10.59 -2.64
C ALA A 16 1.26 9.24 -1.92
N ILE A 17 1.05 8.13 -2.63
CA ILE A 17 1.26 6.78 -2.08
C ILE A 17 2.69 6.64 -1.55
N GLY A 18 3.69 7.06 -2.33
CA GLY A 18 5.10 6.93 -1.95
C GLY A 18 5.51 7.79 -0.75
N LYS A 19 4.85 8.93 -0.54
CA LYS A 19 5.01 9.76 0.67
C LYS A 19 4.34 9.13 1.88
N HIS A 20 3.16 8.55 1.70
CA HIS A 20 2.40 7.91 2.78
C HIS A 20 3.08 6.62 3.28
N PHE A 21 3.66 5.85 2.35
CA PHE A 21 4.46 4.67 2.68
C PHE A 21 5.95 4.94 2.40
N PRO A 22 6.69 5.56 3.32
CA PRO A 22 8.14 5.71 3.19
C PRO A 22 8.87 4.39 3.44
N ARG A 23 10.07 4.24 2.88
CA ARG A 23 11.00 3.14 3.19
C ARG A 23 12.21 3.72 3.89
N ARG A 24 12.46 3.30 5.14
CA ARG A 24 13.57 3.82 5.98
C ARG A 24 13.57 5.35 6.10
N GLY A 25 12.41 5.94 6.38
CA GLY A 25 12.24 7.39 6.53
C GLY A 25 12.28 8.21 5.24
N LYS A 26 12.49 7.58 4.07
CA LYS A 26 12.49 8.26 2.76
C LYS A 26 11.25 7.89 1.96
N ALA A 27 10.58 8.89 1.38
CA ALA A 27 9.46 8.67 0.49
C ALA A 27 9.88 7.79 -0.70
N ARG A 28 9.01 6.86 -1.11
CA ARG A 28 9.21 6.06 -2.31
C ARG A 28 8.93 6.94 -3.55
N SER A 29 9.73 6.77 -4.61
CA SER A 29 9.53 7.55 -5.84
C SER A 29 8.26 7.11 -6.58
N SER A 30 7.64 8.04 -7.31
CA SER A 30 6.46 7.77 -8.15
C SER A 30 6.68 6.60 -9.12
N GLN A 31 7.88 6.50 -9.70
CA GLN A 31 8.27 5.40 -10.58
C GLN A 31 8.37 4.06 -9.84
N ALA A 32 8.89 4.04 -8.61
CA ALA A 32 8.97 2.83 -7.81
C ALA A 32 7.57 2.31 -7.45
N VAL A 33 6.67 3.21 -7.06
CA VAL A 33 5.26 2.89 -6.78
C VAL A 33 4.54 2.42 -8.05
N GLY A 34 4.79 3.04 -9.20
CA GLY A 34 4.17 2.62 -10.47
C GLY A 34 4.49 1.18 -10.85
N LYS A 35 5.64 0.64 -10.43
CA LYS A 35 5.99 -0.77 -10.67
C LYS A 35 5.13 -1.75 -9.87
N TRP A 36 4.47 -1.32 -8.80
CA TRP A 36 3.61 -2.18 -7.98
C TRP A 36 2.39 -2.70 -8.73
N ALA A 37 1.90 -1.95 -9.73
CA ALA A 37 0.80 -2.38 -10.60
C ALA A 37 1.07 -3.74 -11.26
N ARG A 38 2.34 -4.02 -11.60
CA ARG A 38 2.76 -5.29 -12.23
C ARG A 38 3.45 -6.24 -11.25
N ARG A 39 4.20 -5.72 -10.29
CA ARG A 39 5.07 -6.51 -9.40
C ARG A 39 4.43 -6.85 -8.05
N GLY A 40 3.23 -6.35 -7.79
CA GLY A 40 2.63 -6.39 -6.46
C GLY A 40 3.16 -5.27 -5.55
N VAL A 41 2.35 -4.95 -4.53
CA VAL A 41 2.71 -4.03 -3.46
C VAL A 41 3.67 -4.76 -2.50
N PRO A 42 4.75 -4.12 -2.02
CA PRO A 42 5.66 -4.73 -1.07
C PRO A 42 4.97 -5.23 0.20
N GLU A 43 5.44 -6.34 0.75
CA GLU A 43 4.85 -6.99 1.93
C GLU A 43 4.73 -6.04 3.14
N ASP A 44 5.76 -5.22 3.39
CA ASP A 44 5.74 -4.25 4.49
C ASP A 44 4.59 -3.24 4.35
N VAL A 45 4.30 -2.82 3.11
CA VAL A 45 3.19 -1.92 2.81
C VAL A 45 1.85 -2.66 2.89
N ALA A 46 1.79 -3.90 2.41
CA ALA A 46 0.58 -4.71 2.46
C ALA A 46 0.12 -4.97 3.91
N ILE A 47 1.06 -5.27 4.82
CA ILE A 47 0.77 -5.41 6.25
C ILE A 47 0.26 -4.09 6.83
N LEU A 48 0.89 -2.96 6.51
CA LEU A 48 0.41 -1.65 6.98
C LEU A 48 -1.01 -1.35 6.49
N CYS A 49 -1.32 -1.70 5.24
CA CYS A 49 -2.66 -1.53 4.68
C CYS A 49 -3.71 -2.41 5.37
N HIS A 50 -3.35 -3.64 5.76
CA HIS A 50 -4.23 -4.53 6.52
C HIS A 50 -4.56 -4.01 7.92
N LEU A 51 -3.65 -3.23 8.50
CA LEU A 51 -3.83 -2.64 9.82
C LEU A 51 -4.58 -1.30 9.78
N ASP A 52 -4.71 -0.67 8.61
CA ASP A 52 -5.42 0.59 8.42
C ASP A 52 -6.88 0.30 8.05
N ALA A 53 -7.80 0.52 8.99
CA ALA A 53 -9.23 0.29 8.80
C ALA A 53 -9.86 1.11 7.68
N GLU A 54 -9.21 2.21 7.25
CA GLU A 54 -9.71 3.02 6.15
C GLU A 54 -9.24 2.52 4.77
N ILE A 55 -8.34 1.54 4.73
CA ILE A 55 -7.91 0.87 3.50
C ILE A 55 -8.61 -0.49 3.43
N PRO A 56 -9.54 -0.72 2.50
CA PRO A 56 -10.30 -1.97 2.42
C PRO A 56 -9.46 -3.11 1.83
N TYR A 57 -8.43 -3.55 2.57
CA TYR A 57 -7.52 -4.61 2.19
C TYR A 57 -7.34 -5.60 3.34
N SER A 58 -7.57 -6.88 3.04
CA SER A 58 -7.26 -7.99 3.96
C SER A 58 -6.09 -8.78 3.42
N HIS A 59 -5.04 -8.90 4.24
CA HIS A 59 -3.85 -9.66 3.91
C HIS A 59 -4.14 -11.16 4.02
N PRO A 60 -3.81 -11.99 3.01
CA PRO A 60 -4.18 -13.40 2.98
C PRO A 60 -3.58 -14.23 4.13
N ASN A 61 -2.40 -13.84 4.62
CA ASN A 61 -1.64 -14.58 5.64
C ASN A 61 -1.54 -13.86 6.99
N VAL A 62 -2.24 -12.74 7.18
CA VAL A 62 -2.27 -12.04 8.47
C VAL A 62 -3.69 -12.12 9.00
N PRO A 63 -3.92 -12.72 10.18
CA PRO A 63 -5.24 -12.75 10.79
C PRO A 63 -5.78 -11.31 10.90
N ASN A 64 -7.07 -11.10 10.63
CA ASN A 64 -7.71 -9.83 10.96
C ASN A 64 -7.54 -9.61 12.47
N LYS A 65 -7.03 -8.43 12.86
CA LYS A 65 -7.11 -8.02 14.26
C LYS A 65 -8.61 -7.88 14.58
N THR A 66 -9.18 -8.87 15.25
CA THR A 66 -10.32 -8.67 16.15
C THR A 66 -9.84 -7.68 17.21
N HIS A 67 -10.25 -6.43 17.06
CA HIS A 67 -10.20 -5.43 18.13
C HIS A 67 -11.62 -5.23 18.64
#